data_AF-A0A955DKC3-F1
#
_entry.id   AF-A0A955DKC3-F1
#
_cell.length_a   1.000
_cell.length_b   1.000
_cell.length_c   1.000
_cell.angle_alpha   90.00
_cell.angle_beta   90.00
_cell.angle_gamma   90.00
#
_symmetry.space_group_name_H-M   'P 1'
#
loop_
_entity.id
_entity.type
_entity.pdbx_description
1 polymer ?
#
loop_
_entity_poly.entity_id
_entity_poly.type
_entity_poly.pdbx_seq_one_letter_code
_entity_poly.pdbx_strand_id
1 'polypeptide(L)'
;MARRFKKRESIEIGLRRLATREVGAALAALERHRDGPAEGVHRARVACKRIRAWLALVEAGMDTAEGEAEAFKQAAKRTSGQRDLVAIRLALSDLAGDRPELASPAAWADGQLITMSTESDMDGQAAMHAMLVDAGARISGWCVEGGPEAIIRQGVERGYAAARSAFFGWRDDHRMSGARPRSD
;
A
#
# COMPACT_ATOMS: atom_id res chain seq x y z
N MET A 1 -5.40 15.90 -7.78
CA MET A 1 -4.87 16.09 -9.16
C MET A 1 -4.56 14.74 -9.81
N ALA A 2 -4.76 14.64 -11.12
CA ALA A 2 -4.53 13.41 -11.88
C ALA A 2 -3.04 13.00 -11.90
N ARG A 3 -2.78 11.71 -11.65
CA ARG A 3 -1.46 11.08 -11.75
C ARG A 3 -1.20 10.74 -13.21
N ARG A 4 -0.65 11.70 -13.96
CA ARG A 4 -0.35 11.53 -15.38
C ARG A 4 1.06 11.96 -15.73
N PHE A 5 1.61 11.30 -16.74
CA PHE A 5 2.80 11.76 -17.45
C PHE A 5 2.45 12.99 -18.28
N LYS A 6 3.43 13.88 -18.48
CA LYS A 6 3.31 14.99 -19.41
C LYS A 6 3.59 14.49 -20.84
N LYS A 7 3.12 15.22 -21.84
CA LYS A 7 3.38 14.88 -23.25
C LYS A 7 4.89 14.92 -23.51
N ARG A 8 5.44 13.85 -24.12
CA ARG A 8 6.87 13.68 -24.43
C ARG A 8 7.80 13.66 -23.20
N GLU A 9 7.26 13.44 -22.00
CA GLU A 9 8.07 13.20 -20.80
C GLU A 9 8.65 11.79 -20.86
N SER A 10 9.95 11.63 -20.56
CA SER A 10 10.54 10.29 -20.43
C SER A 10 9.94 9.56 -19.24
N ILE A 11 9.97 8.22 -19.28
CA ILE A 11 9.50 7.39 -18.15
C ILE A 11 10.27 7.76 -16.88
N GLU A 12 11.59 7.89 -16.98
CA GLU A 12 12.45 8.28 -15.86
C GLU A 12 11.99 9.60 -15.20
N ILE A 13 11.89 10.68 -15.99
CA ILE A 13 11.53 12.00 -15.46
C ILE A 13 10.14 11.98 -14.84
N GLY A 14 9.17 11.36 -15.52
CA GLY A 14 7.81 11.28 -15.04
C GLY A 14 7.68 10.40 -13.78
N LEU A 15 8.38 9.27 -13.72
CA LEU A 15 8.41 8.39 -12.56
C LEU A 15 9.01 9.11 -11.35
N ARG A 16 10.20 9.70 -11.49
CA ARG A 16 10.85 10.47 -10.41
C ARG A 16 9.92 11.58 -9.91
N ARG A 17 9.36 12.40 -10.82
CA ARG A 17 8.42 13.48 -10.46
C ARG A 17 7.19 12.98 -9.72
N LEU A 18 6.58 11.90 -10.21
CA LEU A 18 5.39 11.32 -9.58
C LEU A 18 5.73 10.74 -8.21
N ALA A 19 6.80 9.96 -8.09
CA ALA A 19 7.24 9.36 -6.84
C ALA A 19 7.62 10.40 -5.80
N THR A 20 8.43 11.42 -6.14
CA THR A 20 8.78 12.53 -5.23
C THR A 20 7.52 13.23 -4.71
N ARG A 21 6.54 13.47 -5.58
CA ARG A 21 5.27 14.08 -5.17
C ARG A 21 4.47 13.17 -4.24
N GLU A 22 4.41 11.87 -4.51
CA GLU A 22 3.70 10.91 -3.65
C GLU A 22 4.36 10.80 -2.27
N VAL A 23 5.69 10.75 -2.22
CA VAL A 23 6.44 10.73 -0.96
C VAL A 23 6.22 12.02 -0.18
N GLY A 24 6.34 13.19 -0.82
CA GLY A 24 6.08 14.47 -0.15
C GLY A 24 4.65 14.59 0.38
N ALA A 25 3.66 14.10 -0.38
CA ALA A 25 2.28 14.06 0.07
C ALA A 25 2.06 13.08 1.24
N ALA A 26 2.74 11.94 1.24
CA ALA A 26 2.70 10.98 2.33
C ALA A 26 3.33 11.55 3.61
N LEU A 27 4.53 12.15 3.52
CA LEU A 27 5.20 12.80 4.65
C LEU A 27 4.31 13.91 5.25
N ALA A 28 3.76 14.78 4.41
CA ALA A 28 2.86 15.83 4.86
C ALA A 28 1.56 15.28 5.50
N ALA A 29 1.09 14.11 5.09
CA ALA A 29 -0.08 13.46 5.69
C ALA A 29 0.26 12.81 7.05
N LEU A 30 1.49 12.32 7.23
CA LEU A 30 1.97 11.82 8.52
C LEU A 30 2.20 12.98 9.51
N GLU A 31 2.67 14.13 9.04
CA GLU A 31 2.92 15.31 9.90
C GLU A 31 1.64 16.06 10.27
N ARG A 32 0.69 16.19 9.33
CA ARG A 32 -0.58 16.88 9.61
C ARG A 32 -1.56 15.92 10.27
N HIS A 33 -1.64 15.98 11.60
CA HIS A 33 -2.70 15.34 12.40
C HIS A 33 -4.12 15.89 12.14
N ARG A 34 -4.33 16.68 11.07
CA ARG A 34 -5.58 17.41 10.83
C ARG A 34 -6.80 16.49 10.65
N ASP A 35 -6.59 15.27 10.14
CA ASP A 35 -7.66 14.28 9.90
C ASP A 35 -7.58 13.07 10.89
N GLY A 36 -6.73 13.15 11.92
CA GLY A 36 -6.43 12.05 12.84
C GLY A 36 -5.26 11.14 12.38
N PRO A 37 -4.51 10.52 13.32
CA PRO A 37 -3.33 9.70 13.00
C PRO A 37 -3.59 8.58 11.99
N ALA A 38 -4.75 7.93 12.08
CA ALA A 38 -5.12 6.79 11.24
C ALA A 38 -5.30 7.16 9.75
N GLU A 39 -5.86 8.33 9.45
CA GLU A 39 -6.08 8.77 8.07
C GLU A 39 -4.75 9.18 7.39
N GLY A 40 -3.85 9.82 8.15
CA GLY A 40 -2.49 10.12 7.69
C GLY A 40 -1.72 8.85 7.31
N VAL A 41 -1.75 7.85 8.20
CA VAL A 41 -1.18 6.53 7.97
C VAL A 41 -1.82 5.83 6.76
N HIS A 42 -3.15 5.85 6.64
CA HIS A 42 -3.85 5.26 5.50
C HIS A 42 -3.37 5.86 4.17
N ARG A 43 -3.31 7.19 4.07
CA ARG A 43 -2.82 7.90 2.87
C ARG A 43 -1.37 7.55 2.56
N ALA A 44 -0.50 7.49 3.55
CA ALA A 44 0.90 7.13 3.38
C ALA A 44 1.06 5.68 2.88
N ARG A 45 0.25 4.74 3.40
CA ARG A 45 0.23 3.34 2.92
C ARG A 45 -0.25 3.25 1.47
N VAL A 46 -1.27 4.00 1.12
CA VAL A 46 -1.77 4.08 -0.26
C VAL A 46 -0.68 4.63 -1.19
N ALA A 47 0.06 5.66 -0.78
CA ALA A 47 1.20 6.18 -1.55
C ALA A 47 2.28 5.10 -1.77
N CYS A 48 2.68 4.37 -0.71
CA CYS A 48 3.62 3.25 -0.82
C CYS A 48 3.12 2.18 -1.80
N LYS A 49 1.83 1.81 -1.74
CA LYS A 49 1.23 0.83 -2.66
C LYS A 49 1.31 1.30 -4.12
N ARG A 50 1.04 2.58 -4.38
CA ARG A 50 1.10 3.16 -5.73
C ARG A 50 2.52 3.20 -6.27
N ILE A 51 3.49 3.66 -5.47
CA ILE A 51 4.90 3.71 -5.89
C ILE A 51 5.40 2.30 -6.23
N ARG A 52 5.11 1.31 -5.40
CA ARG A 52 5.43 -0.10 -5.67
C ARG A 52 4.82 -0.62 -6.97
N ALA A 53 3.57 -0.26 -7.26
CA ALA A 53 2.94 -0.64 -8.53
C ALA A 53 3.66 -0.01 -9.72
N TRP A 54 4.14 1.24 -9.60
CA TRP A 54 4.92 1.89 -10.67
C TRP A 54 6.29 1.26 -10.85
N LEU A 55 6.99 0.94 -9.74
CA LEU A 55 8.28 0.26 -9.78
C LEU A 55 8.17 -1.11 -10.44
N ALA A 56 7.12 -1.88 -10.15
CA ALA A 56 6.85 -3.16 -10.81
C ALA A 56 6.62 -3.00 -12.34
N LEU A 57 6.09 -1.86 -12.80
CA LEU A 57 5.92 -1.61 -14.24
C LEU A 57 7.23 -1.27 -14.95
N VAL A 58 8.20 -0.69 -14.25
CA VAL A 58 9.48 -0.26 -14.83
C VAL A 58 10.64 -1.19 -14.51
N GLU A 59 10.39 -2.26 -13.75
CA GLU A 59 11.41 -3.17 -13.24
C GLU A 59 12.31 -3.76 -14.35
N ALA A 60 11.77 -3.97 -15.56
CA ALA A 60 12.57 -4.44 -16.69
C ALA A 60 13.63 -3.45 -17.19
N GLY A 61 13.52 -2.16 -16.86
CA GLY A 61 14.46 -1.11 -17.25
C GLY A 61 15.10 -0.39 -16.07
N MET A 62 14.91 -0.86 -14.84
CA MET A 62 15.43 -0.21 -13.63
C MET A 62 15.93 -1.26 -12.65
N ASP A 63 17.24 -1.44 -12.57
CA ASP A 63 17.88 -2.47 -11.74
C ASP A 63 17.55 -2.33 -10.24
N THR A 64 17.33 -1.11 -9.77
CA THR A 64 17.02 -0.82 -8.37
C THR A 64 15.52 -0.94 -8.04
N ALA A 65 14.66 -1.22 -9.02
CA ALA A 65 13.21 -1.19 -8.84
C ALA A 65 12.70 -2.15 -7.75
N GLU A 66 13.24 -3.36 -7.69
CA GLU A 66 12.86 -4.36 -6.69
C GLU A 66 13.26 -3.92 -5.27
N GLY A 67 14.51 -3.48 -5.11
CA GLY A 67 15.03 -2.99 -3.82
C GLY A 67 14.24 -1.79 -3.30
N GLU A 68 13.89 -0.85 -4.17
CA GLU A 68 13.05 0.29 -3.81
C GLU A 68 11.62 -0.13 -3.49
N ALA A 69 11.04 -1.07 -4.25
CA ALA A 69 9.70 -1.57 -3.98
C ALA A 69 9.62 -2.29 -2.62
N GLU A 70 10.67 -3.02 -2.23
CA GLU A 70 10.78 -3.63 -0.91
C GLU A 70 10.96 -2.56 0.18
N ALA A 71 11.75 -1.51 -0.04
CA ALA A 71 11.88 -0.40 0.92
C ALA A 71 10.51 0.25 1.23
N PHE A 72 9.70 0.56 0.20
CA PHE A 72 8.35 1.09 0.40
C PHE A 72 7.39 0.08 1.06
N LYS A 73 7.57 -1.21 0.82
CA LYS A 73 6.78 -2.27 1.47
C LYS A 73 7.12 -2.35 2.95
N GLN A 74 8.40 -2.28 3.30
CA GLN A 74 8.86 -2.32 4.69
C GLN A 74 8.43 -1.06 5.46
N ALA A 75 8.49 0.12 4.84
CA ALA A 75 7.94 1.34 5.42
C ALA A 75 6.45 1.19 5.75
N ALA A 76 5.65 0.67 4.81
CA ALA A 76 4.23 0.43 5.03
C ALA A 76 3.95 -0.68 6.07
N LYS A 77 4.87 -1.60 6.35
CA LYS A 77 4.68 -2.63 7.39
C LYS A 77 4.81 -2.08 8.80
N ARG A 78 5.50 -0.95 9.00
CA ARG A 78 5.67 -0.31 10.32
C ARG A 78 4.36 0.11 10.98
N THR A 79 3.30 0.26 10.19
CA THR A 79 1.95 0.65 10.65
C THR A 79 0.93 -0.50 10.54
N SER A 80 1.39 -1.75 10.57
CA SER A 80 0.53 -2.94 10.41
C SER A 80 -0.42 -3.17 11.59
N GLY A 81 0.04 -2.97 12.84
CA GLY A 81 -0.80 -3.13 14.03
C GLY A 81 -2.04 -2.23 14.02
N GLN A 82 -1.87 -0.95 13.69
CA GLN A 82 -2.97 0.00 13.57
C GLN A 82 -3.96 -0.39 12.45
N ARG A 83 -3.46 -0.90 11.32
CA ARG A 83 -4.31 -1.34 10.21
C ARG A 83 -5.21 -2.50 10.62
N ASP A 84 -4.66 -3.50 11.29
CA ASP A 84 -5.40 -4.73 11.55
C ASP A 84 -6.54 -4.46 12.55
N LEU A 85 -6.32 -3.60 13.53
CA LEU A 85 -7.37 -3.13 14.44
C LEU A 85 -8.42 -2.23 13.77
N VAL A 86 -8.01 -1.33 12.87
CA VAL A 86 -8.98 -0.55 12.06
C VAL A 86 -9.83 -1.48 11.20
N ALA A 87 -9.23 -2.51 10.60
CA ALA A 87 -9.96 -3.48 9.78
C ALA A 87 -10.95 -4.31 10.63
N ILE A 88 -10.52 -4.77 11.81
CA ILE A 88 -11.39 -5.48 12.78
C ILE A 88 -12.54 -4.58 13.21
N ARG A 89 -12.27 -3.32 13.56
CA ARG A 89 -13.31 -2.34 13.91
C ARG A 89 -14.32 -2.19 12.79
N LEU A 90 -13.87 -1.90 11.57
CA LEU A 90 -14.78 -1.69 10.43
C LEU A 90 -15.62 -2.93 10.15
N ALA A 91 -15.03 -4.13 10.19
CA ALA A 91 -15.75 -5.38 10.01
C ALA A 91 -16.79 -5.62 11.13
N LEU A 92 -16.43 -5.37 12.39
CA LEU A 92 -17.36 -5.50 13.52
C LEU A 92 -18.50 -4.50 13.45
N SER A 93 -18.23 -3.24 13.07
CA SER A 93 -19.26 -2.21 12.92
C SER A 93 -20.24 -2.55 11.79
N ASP A 94 -19.74 -3.04 10.65
CA ASP A 94 -20.56 -3.46 9.51
C ASP A 94 -21.47 -4.63 9.91
N LEU A 95 -20.91 -5.65 10.56
CA LEU A 95 -21.67 -6.81 11.03
C LEU A 95 -22.65 -6.49 12.15
N ALA A 96 -22.35 -5.53 13.03
CA ALA A 96 -23.22 -5.16 14.15
C ALA A 96 -24.56 -4.57 13.69
N GLY A 97 -24.66 -4.07 12.45
CA GLY A 97 -25.92 -3.64 11.85
C GLY A 97 -26.95 -4.77 11.74
N ASP A 98 -26.49 -5.97 11.41
CA ASP A 98 -27.34 -7.17 11.25
C ASP A 98 -27.24 -8.14 12.45
N ARG A 99 -26.27 -7.92 13.35
CA ARG A 99 -25.92 -8.81 14.47
C ARG A 99 -25.71 -8.00 15.76
N PRO A 100 -26.79 -7.67 16.50
CA PRO A 100 -26.71 -6.83 17.70
C PRO A 100 -25.75 -7.37 18.78
N GLU A 101 -25.53 -8.69 18.82
CA GLU A 101 -24.57 -9.34 19.71
C GLU A 101 -23.11 -8.88 19.50
N LEU A 102 -22.80 -8.27 18.36
CA LEU A 102 -21.48 -7.74 18.03
C LEU A 102 -21.27 -6.27 18.46
N ALA A 103 -22.29 -5.60 19.00
CA ALA A 103 -22.18 -4.22 19.46
C ALA A 103 -21.13 -4.03 20.59
N SER A 104 -21.05 -4.98 21.52
CA SER A 104 -20.06 -4.96 22.61
C SER A 104 -18.62 -5.20 22.11
N PRO A 105 -18.35 -6.21 21.26
CA PRO A 105 -17.07 -6.35 20.55
C PRO A 105 -16.67 -5.11 19.75
N ALA A 106 -17.61 -4.46 19.05
CA ALA A 106 -17.33 -3.24 18.30
C ALA A 106 -16.92 -2.08 19.23
N ALA A 107 -17.62 -1.88 20.35
CA ALA A 107 -17.27 -0.87 21.35
C ALA A 107 -15.93 -1.16 22.05
N TRP A 108 -15.59 -2.44 22.28
CA TRP A 108 -14.27 -2.84 22.77
C TRP A 108 -13.17 -2.50 21.77
N ALA A 109 -13.38 -2.79 20.48
CA ALA A 109 -12.43 -2.45 19.42
C ALA A 109 -12.22 -0.92 19.32
N ASP A 110 -13.28 -0.13 19.51
CA ASP A 110 -13.18 1.33 19.61
C ASP A 110 -12.30 1.79 20.78
N GLY A 111 -12.49 1.20 21.97
CA GLY A 111 -11.66 1.47 23.14
C GLY A 111 -10.19 1.09 22.93
N GLN A 112 -9.92 -0.06 22.33
CA GLN A 112 -8.56 -0.50 21.99
C GLN A 112 -7.88 0.42 20.96
N LEU A 113 -8.64 0.91 19.97
CA LEU A 113 -8.12 1.87 19.00
C LEU A 113 -7.63 3.15 19.69
N ILE A 114 -8.40 3.64 20.67
CA ILE A 114 -8.06 4.83 21.45
C ILE A 114 -6.81 4.58 22.30
N THR A 115 -6.73 3.44 22.98
CA THR A 115 -5.58 3.09 23.84
C THR A 115 -4.30 2.89 23.02
N MET A 116 -4.36 2.17 21.89
CA MET A 116 -3.19 1.92 21.05
C MET A 116 -2.68 3.16 20.31
N SER A 117 -3.54 4.15 20.10
CA SER A 117 -3.19 5.44 19.49
C SER A 117 -2.18 6.28 20.29
N THR A 118 -1.79 5.87 21.51
CA THR A 118 -1.02 6.73 22.42
C THR A 118 0.50 6.48 22.47
N GLU A 119 1.01 5.26 22.22
CA GLU A 119 2.47 4.99 22.32
C GLU A 119 3.03 4.14 21.17
N SER A 120 2.49 2.94 20.89
CA SER A 120 3.03 2.07 19.83
C SER A 120 2.78 2.61 18.41
N ASP A 121 1.75 3.43 18.21
CA ASP A 121 1.41 4.04 16.92
C ASP A 121 2.37 5.19 16.55
N MET A 122 2.81 5.96 17.55
CA MET A 122 3.79 7.04 17.39
C MET A 122 5.12 6.48 16.85
N ASP A 123 5.60 5.37 17.40
CA ASP A 123 6.84 4.72 16.98
C ASP A 123 6.74 4.13 15.57
N GLY A 124 5.62 3.45 15.26
CA GLY A 124 5.38 2.92 13.92
C GLY A 124 5.26 4.01 12.86
N GLN A 125 4.61 5.12 13.19
CA GLN A 125 4.49 6.30 12.33
C GLN A 125 5.83 7.00 12.15
N ALA A 126 6.59 7.22 13.22
CA ALA A 126 7.92 7.82 13.16
C ALA A 126 8.89 6.96 12.33
N ALA A 127 8.86 5.64 12.52
CA ALA A 127 9.64 4.71 11.71
C ALA A 127 9.23 4.75 10.24
N MET A 128 7.93 4.79 9.93
CA MET A 128 7.46 4.94 8.56
C MET A 128 7.91 6.27 7.94
N HIS A 129 7.83 7.37 8.70
CA HIS A 129 8.28 8.70 8.27
C HIS A 129 9.77 8.69 7.93
N ALA A 130 10.63 8.20 8.83
CA ALA A 130 12.07 8.11 8.62
C ALA A 130 12.43 7.28 7.37
N MET A 131 11.76 6.13 7.19
CA MET A 131 11.97 5.28 6.01
C MET A 131 11.50 5.95 4.70
N LEU A 132 10.43 6.76 4.75
CA LEU A 132 9.95 7.51 3.59
C LEU A 132 10.87 8.69 3.24
N VAL A 133 11.48 9.34 4.23
CA VAL A 133 12.50 10.38 4.00
C VAL A 133 13.71 9.77 3.28
N ASP A 134 14.23 8.66 3.81
CA ASP A 134 15.36 7.94 3.23
C ASP A 134 15.06 7.43 1.81
N ALA A 135 13.91 6.79 1.60
CA ALA A 135 13.47 6.37 0.26
C ALA A 135 13.26 7.56 -0.68
N GLY A 136 12.72 8.67 -0.18
CA GLY A 136 12.52 9.91 -0.93
C GLY A 136 13.83 10.50 -1.47
N ALA A 137 14.90 10.43 -0.68
CA ALA A 137 16.22 10.93 -1.05
C ALA A 137 16.84 10.17 -2.24
N ARG A 138 16.53 8.87 -2.39
CA ARG A 138 17.06 8.04 -3.48
C ARG A 138 16.35 8.21 -4.82
N ILE A 139 15.13 8.76 -4.83
CA ILE A 139 14.31 8.91 -6.06
C ILE A 139 15.06 9.67 -7.15
N SER A 140 15.85 10.68 -6.79
CA SER A 140 16.63 11.47 -7.76
C SER A 140 17.63 10.63 -8.56
N GLY A 141 18.09 9.50 -7.99
CA GLY A 141 19.05 8.59 -8.62
C GLY A 141 18.44 7.44 -9.42
N TRP A 142 17.11 7.33 -9.52
CA TRP A 142 16.46 6.22 -10.23
C TRP A 142 16.69 6.28 -11.73
N CYS A 143 17.52 5.39 -12.29
CA CYS A 143 17.75 5.30 -13.73
C CYS A 143 16.74 4.37 -14.38
N VAL A 144 16.14 4.77 -15.51
CA VAL A 144 15.29 3.87 -16.32
C VAL A 144 15.84 3.79 -17.74
N GLU A 145 16.39 2.63 -18.08
CA GLU A 145 17.05 2.35 -19.35
C GLU A 145 16.19 1.48 -20.27
N GLY A 146 16.26 1.76 -21.57
CA GLY A 146 15.56 1.00 -22.61
C GLY A 146 14.34 1.71 -23.21
N GLY A 147 13.70 1.02 -24.15
CA GLY A 147 12.56 1.54 -24.90
C GLY A 147 11.30 1.64 -24.02
N PRO A 148 10.64 2.82 -23.91
CA PRO A 148 9.47 3.00 -23.06
C PRO A 148 8.34 1.98 -23.27
N GLU A 149 8.05 1.65 -24.53
CA GLU A 149 7.02 0.68 -24.88
C GLU A 149 7.40 -0.74 -24.44
N ALA A 150 8.67 -1.13 -24.61
CA ALA A 150 9.15 -2.45 -24.22
C ALA A 150 9.10 -2.62 -22.70
N ILE A 151 9.57 -1.62 -21.95
CA ILE A 151 9.58 -1.63 -20.47
C ILE A 151 8.17 -1.79 -19.93
N ILE A 152 7.24 -0.91 -20.35
CA ILE A 152 5.87 -0.93 -19.82
C ILE A 152 5.14 -2.20 -20.22
N ARG A 153 5.28 -2.67 -21.46
CA ARG A 153 4.67 -3.93 -21.92
C ARG A 153 5.14 -5.11 -21.07
N GLN A 154 6.45 -5.25 -20.87
CA GLN A 154 7.00 -6.33 -20.04
C GLN A 154 6.50 -6.26 -18.60
N GLY A 155 6.44 -5.05 -18.02
CA GLY A 155 5.88 -4.86 -16.67
C GLY A 155 4.40 -5.26 -16.57
N VAL A 156 3.58 -4.89 -17.56
CA VAL A 156 2.17 -5.28 -17.62
C VAL A 156 2.00 -6.79 -17.80
N GLU A 157 2.76 -7.40 -18.71
CA GLU A 157 2.73 -8.85 -18.96
C GLU A 157 3.11 -9.63 -17.70
N ARG A 158 4.18 -9.22 -17.01
CA ARG A 158 4.62 -9.82 -15.75
C ARG A 158 3.56 -9.68 -14.66
N GLY A 159 3.01 -8.48 -14.49
CA GLY A 159 1.96 -8.22 -13.51
C GLY A 159 0.69 -9.04 -13.78
N TYR A 160 0.27 -9.16 -15.04
CA TYR A 160 -0.87 -9.97 -15.43
C TYR A 160 -0.61 -11.47 -15.22
N ALA A 161 0.58 -11.96 -15.59
CA ALA A 161 0.96 -13.35 -15.39
C ALA A 161 0.97 -13.73 -13.89
N ALA A 162 1.52 -12.86 -13.04
CA ALA A 162 1.52 -13.05 -11.59
C ALA A 162 0.09 -13.08 -11.01
N ALA A 163 -0.77 -12.14 -11.42
CA ALA A 163 -2.17 -12.11 -11.00
C ALA A 163 -2.95 -13.35 -11.46
N ARG A 164 -2.73 -13.78 -12.71
CA ARG A 164 -3.33 -14.99 -13.27
C ARG A 164 -2.90 -16.24 -12.52
N SER A 165 -1.60 -16.37 -12.23
CA SER A 165 -1.05 -17.49 -11.45
C SER A 165 -1.65 -17.53 -10.04
N ALA A 166 -1.69 -16.40 -9.34
CA ALA A 166 -2.28 -16.31 -8.00
C ALA A 166 -3.78 -16.68 -8.00
N PHE A 167 -4.55 -16.22 -9.00
CA PHE A 167 -5.96 -16.55 -9.13
C PHE A 167 -6.18 -18.05 -9.34
N PHE A 168 -5.42 -18.69 -10.24
CA PHE A 168 -5.57 -20.11 -10.50
C PHE A 168 -5.05 -20.98 -9.35
N GLY A 169 -3.94 -20.60 -8.70
CA GLY A 169 -3.47 -21.27 -7.49
C GLY A 169 -4.55 -21.26 -6.41
N TRP A 170 -5.11 -20.09 -6.11
CA TRP A 170 -6.23 -19.96 -5.15
C TRP A 170 -7.42 -20.84 -5.56
N ARG A 171 -7.83 -20.80 -6.83
CA ARG A 171 -8.97 -21.58 -7.34
C ARG A 171 -8.75 -23.08 -7.19
N ASP A 172 -7.55 -23.55 -7.49
CA ASP A 172 -7.24 -24.98 -7.47
C ASP A 172 -7.13 -25.48 -6.01
N ASP A 173 -6.55 -24.70 -5.09
CA ASP A 173 -6.56 -24.99 -3.65
C ASP A 173 -7.99 -25.09 -3.08
N HIS A 174 -8.90 -24.20 -3.50
CA HIS A 174 -10.28 -24.15 -3.00
C HIS A 174 -11.21 -25.15 -3.70
N ARG A 175 -10.87 -25.62 -4.91
CA ARG A 175 -11.55 -26.76 -5.55
C ARG A 175 -11.18 -28.09 -4.87
N MET A 176 -9.95 -28.23 -4.40
CA MET A 176 -9.48 -29.43 -3.70
C MET A 176 -9.96 -29.50 -2.24
N SER A 177 -10.38 -28.37 -1.65
CA SER A 177 -10.91 -28.29 -0.28
C SER A 177 -12.37 -28.75 -0.12
N GLY A 178 -13.08 -29.12 -1.19
CA GLY A 178 -14.38 -29.80 -1.07
C GLY A 178 -15.44 -29.08 -0.22
N ALA A 179 -15.45 -27.75 -0.19
CA ALA A 179 -16.55 -27.01 0.44
C ALA A 179 -17.80 -27.21 -0.41
N ARG A 180 -18.62 -28.21 -0.04
CA ARG A 180 -19.98 -28.35 -0.57
C ARG A 180 -20.72 -27.03 -0.32
N PRO A 181 -21.50 -26.52 -1.29
CA PRO A 181 -22.44 -25.45 -0.99
C PRO A 181 -23.32 -25.93 0.17
N ARG A 182 -23.46 -25.09 1.21
CA ARG A 182 -24.48 -25.32 2.23
C ARG A 182 -25.82 -25.36 1.50
N SER A 183 -26.41 -26.55 1.47
CA SER A 183 -27.80 -26.74 1.08
C SER A 183 -28.66 -26.19 2.20
N ASP A 184 -29.36 -25.09 1.93
CA ASP A 184 -30.54 -24.67 2.69
C ASP A 184 -31.69 -25.66 2.46
#